data_AF-A0A535FQM1-F1
#
_entry.id   AF-A0A535FQM1-F1
#
_cell.length_a   1.000
_cell.length_b   1.000
_cell.length_c   1.000
_cell.angle_alpha   90.00
_cell.angle_beta   90.00
_cell.angle_gamma   90.00
#
_symmetry.space_group_name_H-M   'P 1'
#
loop_
_entity.id
_entity.type
_entity.pdbx_description
1 polymer ?
#
loop_
_entity_poly.entity_id
_entity_poly.type
_entity_poly.pdbx_seq_one_letter_code
_entity_poly.pdbx_strand_id
1 'polypeptide(L)'
;FSQLGATVDHVMLLKRADADNSKIVDQISAANFVYLSGGKPRYLLETLQGTASWEAIVNLLAAGGVVAGCSAGAMVMGGEVFDFPQVWRTIPALSLIPGIAVIPHFDEIPALMTNTMRRIKRKVTVVGIDGSTALVRSNAHWMVLGRGGVTVFTEKQKRRYQAGEQVPLPN
;
A
#
# COMPACT_ATOMS: atom_id res chain seq x y z
N PHE A 1 3.56 18.80 0.52
CA PHE A 1 5.02 18.58 0.42
C PHE A 1 5.83 19.86 0.52
N SER A 2 5.43 20.98 -0.11
CA SER A 2 6.16 22.26 0.05
C SER A 2 6.27 22.75 1.49
N GLN A 3 5.22 22.57 2.32
CA GLN A 3 5.26 22.85 3.77
C GLN A 3 6.25 21.96 4.54
N LEU A 4 6.67 20.83 3.96
CA LEU A 4 7.70 19.94 4.51
C LEU A 4 9.10 20.24 3.94
N GLY A 5 9.25 21.31 3.14
CA GLY A 5 10.50 21.66 2.48
C GLY A 5 10.89 20.74 1.31
N ALA A 6 9.98 19.91 0.81
CA ALA A 6 10.24 19.00 -0.30
C ALA A 6 9.87 19.62 -1.66
N THR A 7 10.78 19.49 -2.63
CA THR A 7 10.49 19.68 -4.05
C THR A 7 9.73 18.48 -4.59
N VAL A 8 8.73 18.71 -5.43
CA VAL A 8 7.88 17.65 -5.98
C VAL A 8 7.85 17.76 -7.49
N ASP A 9 8.18 16.66 -8.15
CA ASP A 9 7.96 16.51 -9.57
C ASP A 9 6.71 15.65 -9.83
N HIS A 10 5.81 16.15 -10.68
CA HIS A 10 4.65 15.39 -11.11
C HIS A 10 5.09 14.34 -12.14
N VAL A 11 4.87 13.07 -11.83
CA VAL A 11 5.14 11.96 -12.75
C VAL A 11 3.92 11.74 -13.63
N MET A 12 4.01 12.10 -14.92
CA MET A 12 2.91 12.00 -15.88
C MET A 12 2.71 10.57 -16.42
N LEU A 13 2.66 9.60 -15.52
CA LEU A 13 2.36 8.19 -15.80
C LEU A 13 0.85 7.97 -15.61
N LEU A 14 0.09 8.24 -16.66
CA LEU A 14 -1.38 8.27 -16.59
C LEU A 14 -2.01 6.96 -17.08
N LYS A 15 -1.33 6.22 -17.97
CA LYS A 15 -1.76 4.95 -18.56
C LYS A 15 -0.57 4.00 -18.68
N ARG A 16 -0.84 2.70 -18.86
CA ARG A 16 0.20 1.65 -18.99
C ARG A 16 1.27 1.98 -20.04
N ALA A 17 0.89 2.57 -21.17
CA ALA A 17 1.84 2.94 -22.22
C ALA A 17 2.89 3.97 -21.79
N ASP A 18 2.62 4.73 -20.72
CA ASP A 18 3.57 5.71 -20.17
C ASP A 18 4.58 5.04 -19.23
N ALA A 19 4.27 3.86 -18.69
CA ALA A 19 5.04 3.21 -17.64
C ALA A 19 6.41 2.68 -18.07
N ASP A 20 6.64 2.53 -19.38
CA ASP A 20 7.94 2.15 -19.97
C ASP A 20 8.63 3.33 -20.68
N ASN A 21 8.11 4.56 -20.53
CA ASN A 21 8.75 5.75 -21.08
C ASN A 21 10.02 6.07 -20.29
N SER A 22 11.18 6.06 -20.95
CA SER A 22 12.47 6.28 -20.30
C SER A 22 12.54 7.58 -19.49
N LYS A 23 11.92 8.67 -19.95
CA LYS A 23 11.93 9.95 -19.20
C LYS A 23 11.20 9.85 -17.87
N ILE A 24 10.12 9.06 -17.82
CA ILE A 24 9.37 8.81 -16.60
C ILE A 24 10.18 7.91 -15.66
N VAL A 25 10.81 6.88 -16.21
CA VAL A 25 11.69 5.97 -15.45
C VAL A 25 12.87 6.73 -14.84
N ASP A 26 13.51 7.62 -15.61
CA ASP A 26 14.61 8.47 -15.16
C ASP A 26 14.17 9.42 -14.05
N GLN A 27 13.00 10.04 -14.20
CA GLN A 27 12.42 10.93 -13.18
C GLN A 27 12.16 10.17 -11.86
N ILE A 28 11.60 8.96 -11.93
CA ILE A 28 11.39 8.11 -10.75
C ILE A 28 12.73 7.72 -10.13
N SER A 29 13.71 7.33 -10.94
CA SER A 29 15.03 6.85 -10.49
C SER A 29 15.86 7.95 -9.82
N ALA A 30 15.65 9.21 -10.19
CA ALA A 30 16.31 10.37 -9.56
C ALA A 30 15.68 10.79 -8.22
N ALA A 31 14.48 10.28 -7.89
CA ALA A 31 13.80 10.64 -6.66
C ALA A 31 14.40 9.91 -5.44
N ASN A 32 14.16 10.46 -4.25
CA ASN A 32 14.43 9.79 -2.97
C ASN A 32 13.13 9.41 -2.23
N PHE A 33 11.98 9.85 -2.75
CA PHE A 33 10.66 9.61 -2.20
C PHE A 33 9.64 9.48 -3.33
N VAL A 34 8.89 8.38 -3.35
CA VAL A 34 7.77 8.15 -4.27
C VAL A 34 6.47 8.04 -3.47
N TYR A 35 5.46 8.80 -3.89
CA TYR A 35 4.14 8.78 -3.28
C TYR A 35 3.08 8.31 -4.28
N LEU A 36 2.49 7.13 -4.03
CA LEU A 36 1.37 6.60 -4.78
C LEU A 36 0.04 7.13 -4.19
N SER A 37 -0.63 8.01 -4.90
CA SER A 37 -1.89 8.60 -4.45
C SER A 37 -3.06 7.60 -4.45
N GLY A 38 -4.21 8.05 -3.94
CA GLY A 38 -5.49 7.33 -4.10
C GLY A 38 -5.98 7.30 -5.55
N GLY A 39 -7.06 6.55 -5.78
CA GLY A 39 -7.63 6.36 -7.12
C GLY A 39 -8.29 4.99 -7.26
N LYS A 40 -8.09 4.34 -8.40
CA LYS A 40 -8.60 2.99 -8.69
C LYS A 40 -7.48 1.95 -8.50
N PRO A 41 -7.54 1.09 -7.47
CA PRO A 41 -6.45 0.14 -7.16
C PRO A 41 -6.12 -0.79 -8.34
N ARG A 42 -7.14 -1.34 -9.00
CA ARG A 42 -6.95 -2.23 -10.14
C ARG A 42 -6.29 -1.54 -11.33
N TYR A 43 -6.69 -0.31 -11.64
CA TYR A 43 -6.08 0.47 -12.71
C TYR A 43 -4.60 0.77 -12.41
N LEU A 44 -4.29 1.16 -11.17
CA LEU A 44 -2.92 1.43 -10.74
C LEU A 44 -2.05 0.17 -10.83
N LEU A 45 -2.56 -0.97 -10.35
CA LEU A 45 -1.91 -2.28 -10.46
C LEU A 45 -1.63 -2.64 -11.92
N GLU A 46 -2.66 -2.67 -12.77
CA GLU A 46 -2.55 -3.03 -14.18
C GLU A 46 -1.66 -2.05 -14.98
N THR A 47 -1.56 -0.80 -14.53
CA THR A 47 -0.70 0.21 -15.14
C THR A 47 0.78 0.02 -14.79
N LEU A 48 1.10 -0.36 -13.55
CA LEU A 48 2.48 -0.48 -13.07
C LEU A 48 3.07 -1.88 -13.17
N GLN A 49 2.26 -2.94 -13.08
CA GLN A 49 2.75 -4.29 -12.97
C GLN A 49 3.62 -4.71 -14.16
N GLY A 50 4.85 -5.15 -13.87
CA GLY A 50 5.82 -5.62 -14.86
C GLY A 50 6.29 -4.52 -15.83
N THR A 51 6.43 -3.28 -15.35
CA THR A 51 6.90 -2.14 -16.13
C THR A 51 8.20 -1.59 -15.58
N ALA A 52 8.97 -0.88 -16.41
CA ALA A 52 10.22 -0.25 -16.01
C ALA A 52 10.01 0.80 -14.90
N SER A 53 8.88 1.52 -14.90
CA SER A 53 8.55 2.46 -13.82
C SER A 53 8.37 1.78 -12.47
N TRP A 54 7.74 0.60 -12.45
CA TRP A 54 7.60 -0.14 -11.19
C TRP A 54 8.94 -0.66 -10.70
N GLU A 55 9.77 -1.19 -11.59
CA GLU A 55 11.13 -1.61 -11.24
C GLU A 55 11.96 -0.45 -10.68
N ALA A 56 11.85 0.75 -11.25
CA ALA A 56 12.50 1.95 -10.72
C ALA A 56 12.03 2.31 -9.30
N ILE A 57 10.73 2.19 -9.00
CA ILE A 57 10.20 2.41 -7.64
C ILE A 57 10.76 1.38 -6.65
N VAL A 58 10.83 0.10 -7.04
CA VAL A 58 11.40 -0.97 -6.20
C VAL A 58 12.89 -0.72 -5.96
N ASN A 59 13.64 -0.36 -6.99
CA ASN A 59 15.06 -0.07 -6.90
C ASN A 59 15.34 1.15 -6.02
N LEU A 60 14.51 2.20 -6.10
CA LEU A 60 14.58 3.37 -5.22
C LEU A 60 14.43 2.98 -3.75
N LEU A 61 13.45 2.12 -3.42
CA LEU A 61 13.28 1.63 -2.06
C LEU A 61 14.48 0.80 -1.60
N ALA A 62 14.98 -0.09 -2.46
CA ALA A 62 16.15 -0.92 -2.18
C ALA A 62 17.42 -0.09 -1.96
N ALA A 63 17.53 1.09 -2.60
CA ALA A 63 18.60 2.05 -2.41
C ALA A 63 18.45 2.92 -1.14
N GLY A 64 17.43 2.69 -0.31
CA GLY A 64 17.17 3.42 0.93
C GLY A 64 16.27 4.65 0.78
N GLY A 65 15.67 4.84 -0.40
CA GLY A 65 14.60 5.81 -0.60
C GLY A 65 13.31 5.39 0.11
N VAL A 66 12.28 6.23 0.05
CA VAL A 66 11.01 6.00 0.72
C VAL A 66 9.90 5.82 -0.31
N VAL A 67 9.07 4.79 -0.15
CA VAL A 67 7.85 4.60 -0.93
C VAL A 67 6.66 4.66 0.02
N ALA A 68 5.70 5.53 -0.28
CA ALA A 68 4.47 5.67 0.47
C ALA A 68 3.27 5.56 -0.46
N GLY A 69 2.15 5.06 0.07
CA GLY A 69 0.91 4.95 -0.67
C GLY A 69 -0.29 5.33 0.18
N CYS A 70 -1.27 5.99 -0.41
CA CYS A 70 -2.55 6.30 0.22
C CYS A 70 -3.69 5.61 -0.50
N SER A 71 -4.63 5.04 0.27
CA SER A 71 -5.81 4.37 -0.27
C SER A 71 -5.42 3.32 -1.34
N ALA A 72 -5.78 3.54 -2.61
CA ALA A 72 -5.38 2.68 -3.72
C ALA A 72 -3.86 2.42 -3.79
N GLY A 73 -3.02 3.43 -3.57
CA GLY A 73 -1.57 3.28 -3.51
C GLY A 73 -1.11 2.35 -2.40
N ALA A 74 -1.76 2.38 -1.23
CA ALA A 74 -1.47 1.46 -0.13
C ALA A 74 -1.86 0.01 -0.47
N MET A 75 -2.99 -0.16 -1.15
CA MET A 75 -3.52 -1.46 -1.53
C MET A 75 -2.61 -2.20 -2.52
N VAL A 76 -2.13 -1.52 -3.56
CA VAL A 76 -1.34 -2.17 -4.62
C VAL A 76 0.07 -2.58 -4.16
N MET A 77 0.58 -1.99 -3.09
CA MET A 77 1.89 -2.36 -2.51
C MET A 77 1.86 -3.71 -1.77
N GLY A 78 0.67 -4.21 -1.39
CA GLY A 78 0.55 -5.52 -0.76
C GLY A 78 0.93 -6.68 -1.69
N GLY A 79 0.92 -7.89 -1.16
CA GLY A 79 0.99 -9.13 -1.95
C GLY A 79 -0.32 -9.41 -2.69
N GLU A 80 -1.44 -8.94 -2.13
CA GLU A 80 -2.76 -9.07 -2.73
C GLU A 80 -3.57 -7.77 -2.60
N VAL A 81 -4.47 -7.54 -3.55
CA VAL A 81 -5.42 -6.42 -3.55
C VAL A 81 -6.85 -6.93 -3.68
N PHE A 82 -7.79 -6.29 -3.00
CA PHE A 82 -9.22 -6.63 -3.09
C PHE A 82 -9.79 -6.30 -4.47
N ASP A 83 -10.41 -7.30 -5.11
CA ASP A 83 -10.95 -7.24 -6.46
C ASP A 83 -12.45 -6.91 -6.43
N PHE A 84 -12.76 -5.61 -6.32
CA PHE A 84 -14.12 -5.12 -6.38
C PHE A 84 -14.74 -5.36 -7.77
N PRO A 85 -16.05 -5.71 -7.86
CA PRO A 85 -17.06 -5.65 -6.79
C PRO A 85 -17.23 -6.97 -6.00
N GLN A 86 -16.36 -7.96 -6.21
CA GLN A 86 -16.53 -9.25 -5.56
C GLN A 86 -16.08 -9.17 -4.10
N VAL A 87 -17.04 -9.35 -3.21
CA VAL A 87 -16.81 -9.21 -1.76
C VAL A 87 -15.73 -10.20 -1.31
N TRP A 88 -14.67 -9.66 -0.69
CA TRP A 88 -13.58 -10.43 -0.10
C TRP A 88 -12.74 -11.27 -1.07
N ARG A 89 -12.94 -11.12 -2.39
CA ARG A 89 -12.02 -11.68 -3.38
C ARG A 89 -10.77 -10.81 -3.44
N THR A 90 -9.63 -11.46 -3.55
CA THR A 90 -8.35 -10.82 -3.80
C THR A 90 -7.72 -11.32 -5.10
N ILE A 91 -6.85 -10.51 -5.66
CA ILE A 91 -5.95 -10.84 -6.79
C ILE A 91 -4.51 -10.46 -6.42
N PRO A 92 -3.49 -11.07 -7.04
CA PRO A 92 -2.10 -10.70 -6.80
C PRO A 92 -1.87 -9.20 -7.06
N ALA A 93 -1.11 -8.54 -6.19
CA ALA A 93 -0.74 -7.13 -6.30
C ALA A 93 0.76 -6.98 -6.63
N LEU A 94 1.31 -5.76 -6.49
CA LEU A 94 2.70 -5.48 -6.88
C LEU A 94 3.73 -6.16 -5.98
N SER A 95 3.30 -6.69 -4.82
CA SER A 95 4.09 -7.54 -3.94
C SER A 95 5.34 -6.86 -3.36
N LEU A 96 5.28 -5.54 -3.13
CA LEU A 96 6.30 -4.81 -2.38
C LEU A 96 6.35 -5.29 -0.92
N ILE A 97 5.19 -5.63 -0.37
CA ILE A 97 5.03 -6.20 0.97
C ILE A 97 4.28 -7.52 0.83
N PRO A 98 4.98 -8.63 0.52
CA PRO A 98 4.34 -9.91 0.25
C PRO A 98 3.60 -10.43 1.49
N GLY A 99 2.53 -11.20 1.26
CA GLY A 99 1.74 -11.82 2.34
C GLY A 99 0.79 -10.88 3.09
N ILE A 100 0.66 -9.62 2.65
CA ILE A 100 -0.29 -8.63 3.19
C ILE A 100 -1.30 -8.19 2.13
N ALA A 101 -2.55 -8.02 2.54
CA ALA A 101 -3.58 -7.27 1.80
C ALA A 101 -4.07 -6.09 2.64
N VAL A 102 -4.07 -4.88 2.07
CA VAL A 102 -4.43 -3.65 2.81
C VAL A 102 -5.88 -3.27 2.54
N ILE A 103 -6.59 -2.84 3.59
CA ILE A 103 -7.88 -2.16 3.50
C ILE A 103 -7.72 -0.75 4.08
N PRO A 104 -7.71 0.30 3.25
CA PRO A 104 -7.68 1.68 3.73
C PRO A 104 -9.08 2.09 4.23
N HIS A 105 -9.16 3.21 4.96
CA HIS A 105 -10.42 3.76 5.49
C HIS A 105 -11.21 2.72 6.30
N PHE A 106 -10.51 1.89 7.06
CA PHE A 106 -11.09 0.72 7.70
C PHE A 106 -12.18 1.07 8.73
N ASP A 107 -12.09 2.24 9.34
CA ASP A 107 -13.06 2.83 10.27
C ASP A 107 -14.39 3.21 9.62
N GLU A 108 -14.42 3.40 8.30
CA GLU A 108 -15.65 3.70 7.54
C GLU A 108 -16.45 2.41 7.23
N ILE A 109 -15.85 1.23 7.40
CA ILE A 109 -16.50 -0.05 7.09
C ILE A 109 -17.34 -0.52 8.28
N PRO A 110 -18.64 -0.81 8.10
CA PRO A 110 -19.48 -1.32 9.18
C PRO A 110 -18.91 -2.59 9.83
N ALA A 111 -18.87 -2.63 11.16
CA ALA A 111 -18.29 -3.75 11.91
C ALA A 111 -18.85 -5.12 11.51
N LEU A 112 -20.16 -5.18 11.19
CA LEU A 112 -20.83 -6.39 10.72
C LEU A 112 -20.20 -6.94 9.43
N MET A 113 -19.81 -6.08 8.49
CA MET A 113 -19.11 -6.49 7.27
C MET A 113 -17.71 -7.00 7.60
N THR A 114 -16.95 -6.31 8.46
CA THR A 114 -15.59 -6.74 8.83
C THR A 114 -15.58 -8.11 9.52
N ASN A 115 -16.65 -8.50 10.21
CA ASN A 115 -16.77 -9.82 10.83
C ASN A 115 -16.88 -10.95 9.80
N THR A 116 -17.39 -10.66 8.60
CA THR A 116 -17.46 -11.64 7.50
C THR A 116 -16.11 -11.90 6.84
N MET A 117 -15.10 -11.05 7.08
CA MET A 117 -13.74 -11.22 6.57
C MET A 117 -13.03 -12.48 7.05
N ARG A 118 -13.48 -13.08 8.17
CA ARG A 118 -12.98 -14.39 8.63
C ARG A 118 -13.14 -15.50 7.57
N ARG A 119 -13.98 -15.28 6.54
CA ARG A 119 -14.21 -16.20 5.42
C ARG A 119 -13.20 -16.07 4.27
N ILE A 120 -12.34 -15.05 4.27
CA ILE A 120 -11.24 -14.95 3.30
C ILE A 120 -10.33 -16.17 3.50
N LYS A 121 -10.07 -16.93 2.42
CA LYS A 121 -9.16 -18.08 2.48
C LYS A 121 -7.78 -17.58 2.92
N ARG A 122 -7.30 -18.14 4.02
CA ARG A 122 -6.55 -17.43 5.06
C ARG A 122 -5.03 -17.34 4.85
N LYS A 123 -4.54 -17.46 3.62
CA LYS A 123 -3.10 -17.42 3.32
C LYS A 123 -2.45 -16.04 3.42
N VAL A 124 -3.23 -14.97 3.51
CA VAL A 124 -2.75 -13.58 3.52
C VAL A 124 -3.22 -12.86 4.78
N THR A 125 -2.33 -12.06 5.37
CA THR A 125 -2.63 -11.19 6.51
C THR A 125 -3.36 -9.95 6.01
N VAL A 126 -4.58 -9.71 6.50
CA VAL A 126 -5.33 -8.49 6.12
C VAL A 126 -5.04 -7.39 7.13
N VAL A 127 -4.70 -6.20 6.64
CA VAL A 127 -4.35 -5.04 7.45
C VAL A 127 -5.33 -3.91 7.12
N GLY A 128 -6.26 -3.67 8.03
CA GLY A 128 -7.15 -2.52 8.01
C GLY A 128 -6.45 -1.30 8.59
N ILE A 129 -6.37 -0.21 7.84
CA ILE A 129 -5.77 1.06 8.27
C ILE A 129 -6.89 2.11 8.29
N ASP A 130 -7.12 2.73 9.44
CA ASP A 130 -8.15 3.77 9.57
C ASP A 130 -7.76 5.07 8.83
N GLY A 131 -8.73 5.94 8.62
CA GLY A 131 -8.51 7.31 8.16
C GLY A 131 -7.50 8.07 9.03
N SER A 132 -6.76 9.00 8.41
CA SER A 132 -5.70 9.79 9.09
C SER A 132 -4.66 8.95 9.85
N THR A 133 -4.40 7.73 9.39
CA THR A 133 -3.46 6.77 10.02
C THR A 133 -2.52 6.21 8.96
N ALA A 134 -1.27 5.99 9.33
CA ALA A 134 -0.26 5.35 8.51
C ALA A 134 0.35 4.16 9.26
N LEU A 135 0.61 3.08 8.52
CA LEU A 135 1.42 1.98 9.00
C LEU A 135 2.79 2.08 8.30
N VAL A 136 3.82 2.42 9.05
CA VAL A 136 5.14 2.75 8.52
C VAL A 136 6.12 1.64 8.85
N ARG A 137 6.87 1.18 7.85
CA ARG A 137 7.98 0.27 8.06
C ARG A 137 9.30 1.02 8.03
N SER A 138 10.12 0.85 9.07
CA SER A 138 11.50 1.33 9.11
C SER A 138 12.34 0.36 9.93
N ASN A 139 13.58 0.07 9.51
CA ASN A 139 14.48 -0.86 10.19
C ASN A 139 13.83 -2.21 10.55
N ALA A 140 13.11 -2.81 9.59
CA ALA A 140 12.37 -4.07 9.79
C ALA A 140 11.28 -4.03 10.89
N HIS A 141 10.83 -2.85 11.30
CA HIS A 141 9.76 -2.67 12.28
C HIS A 141 8.60 -1.89 11.70
N TRP A 142 7.39 -2.37 11.97
CA TRP A 142 6.14 -1.72 11.58
C TRP A 142 5.57 -0.93 12.76
N MET A 143 5.23 0.33 12.54
CA MET A 143 4.72 1.23 13.56
C MET A 143 3.46 1.95 13.08
N VAL A 144 2.49 2.08 13.96
CA VAL A 144 1.27 2.87 13.70
C VAL A 144 1.56 4.34 13.99
N LEU A 145 1.31 5.22 13.03
CA LEU A 145 1.37 6.66 13.18
C LEU A 145 0.01 7.30 12.79
N GLY A 146 -0.31 8.45 13.35
CA GLY A 146 -1.54 9.20 13.03
C GLY A 146 -2.57 9.17 14.16
N ARG A 147 -3.84 9.38 13.80
CA ARG A 147 -4.93 9.59 14.78
C ARG A 147 -5.80 8.37 15.06
N GLY A 148 -5.86 7.43 14.13
CA GLY A 148 -6.64 6.19 14.27
C GLY A 148 -5.76 5.01 14.66
N GLY A 149 -6.15 3.83 14.20
CA GLY A 149 -5.43 2.59 14.48
C GLY A 149 -5.29 1.69 13.26
N VAL A 150 -4.60 0.57 13.49
CA VAL A 150 -4.38 -0.48 12.50
C VAL A 150 -4.96 -1.78 13.06
N THR A 151 -5.85 -2.41 12.30
CA THR A 151 -6.46 -3.70 12.67
C THR A 151 -5.89 -4.80 11.80
N VAL A 152 -5.17 -5.74 12.41
CA VAL A 152 -4.57 -6.89 11.73
C VAL A 152 -5.44 -8.12 11.92
N PHE A 153 -5.75 -8.78 10.80
CA PHE A 153 -6.47 -10.04 10.73
C PHE A 153 -5.53 -11.12 10.22
N THR A 154 -5.30 -12.14 11.05
CA THR A 154 -4.56 -13.34 10.67
C THR A 154 -5.48 -14.55 10.67
N GLU A 155 -4.91 -15.73 10.38
CA GLU A 155 -5.62 -17.00 10.54
C GLU A 155 -6.15 -17.21 11.96
N LYS A 156 -5.40 -16.72 12.95
CA LYS A 156 -5.62 -17.03 14.37
C LYS A 156 -6.38 -15.93 15.09
N GLN A 157 -6.15 -14.66 14.74
CA GLN A 157 -6.64 -13.54 15.55
C GLN A 157 -7.00 -12.30 14.72
N LYS A 158 -7.84 -11.46 15.32
CA LYS A 158 -8.07 -10.06 14.96
C LYS A 158 -7.54 -9.22 16.11
N ARG A 159 -6.56 -8.35 15.85
CA ARG A 159 -6.01 -7.44 16.86
C ARG A 159 -5.90 -6.04 16.30
N ARG A 160 -6.27 -5.04 17.10
CA ARG A 160 -6.10 -3.62 16.81
C ARG A 160 -4.87 -3.08 17.54
N TYR A 161 -4.16 -2.19 16.87
CA TYR A 161 -2.99 -1.45 17.35
C TYR A 161 -3.26 0.04 17.22
N GLN A 162 -2.89 0.82 18.23
CA GLN A 162 -3.04 2.26 18.31
C GLN A 162 -1.76 2.97 17.89
N ALA A 163 -1.84 4.28 17.67
CA ALA A 163 -0.67 5.12 17.39
C ALA A 163 0.45 4.92 18.42
N GLY A 164 1.69 4.78 17.92
CA GLY A 164 2.88 4.49 18.71
C GLY A 164 3.14 2.99 18.96
N GLU A 165 2.17 2.11 18.72
CA GLU A 165 2.38 0.67 18.88
C GLU A 165 3.10 0.05 17.68
N GLN A 166 3.92 -0.96 17.99
CA GLN A 166 4.56 -1.82 17.00
C GLN A 166 3.61 -2.93 16.56
N VAL A 167 3.59 -3.22 15.25
CA VAL A 167 2.75 -4.26 14.66
C VAL A 167 3.63 -5.45 14.22
N PRO A 168 3.39 -6.68 14.68
CA PRO A 168 4.16 -7.85 14.27
C PRO A 168 3.69 -8.34 12.90
N LEU A 169 4.22 -7.72 11.84
CA LEU A 169 3.96 -8.09 10.44
C LEU A 169 5.23 -8.64 9.77
N PRO A 170 5.10 -9.40 8.67
CA PRO A 170 6.23 -9.94 7.92
C PRO A 170 7.24 -8.87 7.48
N ASN A 171 8.46 -9.35 7.24
CA ASN A 171 9.52 -8.59 6.57
C ASN A 171 9.39 -8.66 5.05
#